data_AF-A0A3L7XLF2-F1
#
_entry.id   AF-A0A3L7XLF2-F1
#
_cell.length_a   1.000
_cell.length_b   1.000
_cell.length_c   1.000
_cell.angle_alpha   90.00
_cell.angle_beta   90.00
_cell.angle_gamma   90.00
#
_symmetry.space_group_name_H-M   'P 1'
#
loop_
_entity.id
_entity.type
_entity.pdbx_description
1 polymer ?
#
loop_
_entity_poly.entity_id
_entity_poly.type
_entity_poly.pdbx_seq_one_letter_code
_entity_poly.pdbx_strand_id
1 'polypeptide(L)'
;EAVGAFQQRMPAAAWLPWLSGALLCAVSAAAWLRPARPRNLLWWLAGWWLAPLVLFTWHATDVFPHYFITTLPAPFLLAGAVLGSWLAAAPARQRGLAWAGCAAVAALQIVAWGSLLQFVSVTNTPGGFGTPAGMQLAAVSSAKALARSAQLPEILVVSDGADPLTAEDAAVFAAWLRGSAHRLVNGTANAVRPAQGAVVLVMPNAVPAQKLYAGWAVQTQRVALRAGAGYIAVYALPAGGTRAALQPFAEPRTLANGVTLLGLQRTAADLQWRIVWQTGTAGNQDFHFFNHLLLADGTRVAQADAAAFSAQHWRTADEVHSFFSASAVDAASITQLRVGMYTYPDLANVPVVDALSNPQADAATISWPQALTP
;
A
#
# COMPACT_ATOMS: atom_id res chain seq x y z
N GLU A 1 1.35 -2.71 21.32
CA GLU A 1 0.05 -2.15 21.80
C GLU A 1 -1.16 -2.99 21.44
N ALA A 2 -1.42 -3.32 20.16
CA ALA A 2 -2.58 -4.12 19.74
C ALA A 2 -2.69 -5.50 20.44
N VAL A 3 -1.57 -6.20 20.63
CA VAL A 3 -1.53 -7.50 21.35
C VAL A 3 -1.94 -7.32 22.81
N GLY A 4 -1.48 -6.26 23.49
CA GLY A 4 -1.86 -5.95 24.87
C GLY A 4 -3.35 -5.62 25.00
N ALA A 5 -3.90 -4.84 24.07
CA ALA A 5 -5.34 -4.53 24.03
C ALA A 5 -6.20 -5.78 23.78
N PHE A 6 -5.75 -6.70 22.93
CA PHE A 6 -6.42 -7.99 22.73
C PHE A 6 -6.35 -8.88 23.98
N GLN A 7 -5.17 -8.98 24.60
CA GLN A 7 -4.96 -9.75 25.84
C GLN A 7 -5.79 -9.20 27.02
N GLN A 8 -6.03 -7.89 27.09
CA GLN A 8 -6.93 -7.30 28.08
C GLN A 8 -8.40 -7.70 27.88
N ARG A 9 -8.84 -7.84 26.61
CA ARG A 9 -10.20 -8.32 26.29
C ARG A 9 -10.38 -9.82 26.46
N MET A 10 -9.29 -10.59 26.29
CA MET A 10 -9.27 -12.04 26.46
C MET A 10 -8.09 -12.48 27.30
N PRO A 11 -8.14 -12.28 28.64
CA PRO A 11 -7.03 -12.65 29.52
C PRO A 11 -6.73 -14.15 29.45
N ALA A 12 -7.75 -14.99 29.28
CA ALA A 12 -7.57 -16.44 29.07
C ALA A 12 -6.84 -16.77 27.76
N ALA A 13 -7.02 -15.98 26.69
CA ALA A 13 -6.32 -16.18 25.42
C ALA A 13 -4.82 -15.80 25.52
N ALA A 14 -4.43 -14.96 26.48
CA ALA A 14 -3.03 -14.68 26.75
C ALA A 14 -2.26 -15.92 27.23
N TRP A 15 -2.94 -16.83 27.94
CA TRP A 15 -2.35 -18.07 28.45
C TRP A 15 -2.41 -19.22 27.45
N LEU A 16 -3.28 -19.17 26.44
CA LEU A 16 -3.46 -20.25 25.46
C LEU A 16 -2.16 -20.66 24.75
N PRO A 17 -1.31 -19.72 24.26
CA PRO A 17 -0.03 -20.08 23.63
C PRO A 17 0.93 -20.75 24.61
N TRP A 18 0.99 -20.27 25.86
CA TRP A 18 1.84 -20.84 26.91
C TRP A 18 1.39 -22.22 27.34
N LEU A 19 0.08 -22.40 27.53
CA LEU A 19 -0.53 -23.69 27.83
C LEU A 19 -0.31 -24.67 26.68
N SER A 20 -0.53 -24.23 25.43
CA SER A 20 -0.30 -25.07 24.25
C SER A 20 1.18 -25.45 24.13
N GLY A 21 2.10 -24.51 24.30
CA GLY A 21 3.54 -24.76 24.29
C GLY A 21 3.99 -25.69 25.41
N ALA A 22 3.50 -25.48 26.64
CA ALA A 22 3.80 -26.35 27.77
C ALA A 22 3.27 -27.78 27.58
N LEU A 23 2.04 -27.93 27.07
CA LEU A 23 1.47 -29.23 26.73
C LEU A 23 2.32 -29.93 25.67
N LEU A 24 2.79 -29.17 24.68
CA LEU A 24 3.54 -29.70 23.56
C LEU A 24 4.97 -30.11 23.98
N CYS A 25 5.61 -29.35 24.87
CA CYS A 25 6.85 -29.73 25.53
C CYS A 25 6.68 -31.00 26.38
N ALA A 26 5.60 -31.09 27.16
CA ALA A 26 5.31 -32.26 27.99
C ALA A 26 5.06 -33.52 27.15
N VAL A 27 4.32 -33.41 26.05
CA VAL A 27 4.07 -34.52 25.12
C VAL A 27 5.36 -34.91 24.39
N SER A 28 6.19 -33.94 24.00
CA SER A 28 7.49 -34.20 23.37
C SER A 28 8.46 -34.91 24.32
N ALA A 29 8.48 -34.51 25.60
CA ALA A 29 9.26 -35.19 26.65
C ALA A 29 8.75 -36.62 26.89
N ALA A 30 7.43 -36.82 26.92
CA ALA A 30 6.83 -38.15 27.04
C ALA A 30 7.16 -39.05 25.84
N ALA A 31 7.20 -38.51 24.61
CA ALA A 31 7.66 -39.19 23.40
C ALA A 31 9.04 -39.81 23.56
N TRP A 32 9.91 -39.03 24.19
CA TRP A 32 11.32 -39.31 24.35
C TRP A 32 11.58 -40.36 25.44
N LEU A 33 10.81 -40.28 26.53
CA LEU A 33 10.92 -41.21 27.65
C LEU A 33 10.30 -42.58 27.37
N ARG A 34 9.30 -42.66 26.47
CA ARG A 34 8.62 -43.92 26.10
C ARG A 34 8.38 -44.00 24.58
N PRO A 35 9.43 -44.27 23.77
CA PRO A 35 9.30 -44.25 22.32
C PRO A 35 8.46 -45.43 21.83
N ALA A 36 7.25 -45.13 21.33
CA ALA A 36 6.39 -46.09 20.63
C ALA A 36 6.59 -46.09 19.11
N ARG A 37 7.45 -45.20 18.61
CA ARG A 37 7.82 -45.00 17.20
C ARG A 37 9.34 -45.12 17.07
N PRO A 38 9.87 -45.39 15.86
CA PRO A 38 11.30 -45.53 15.70
C PRO A 38 11.99 -44.19 16.01
N ARG A 39 13.08 -44.26 16.78
CA ARG A 39 13.78 -43.08 17.32
C ARG A 39 14.25 -42.10 16.24
N ASN A 40 14.57 -42.61 15.04
CA ASN A 40 14.96 -41.81 13.88
C ASN A 40 13.88 -40.78 13.46
N LEU A 41 12.61 -41.14 13.48
CA LEU A 41 11.50 -40.23 13.14
C LEU A 41 11.37 -39.12 14.18
N LEU A 42 11.49 -39.46 15.47
CA LEU A 42 11.45 -38.49 16.55
C LEU A 42 12.64 -37.51 16.47
N TRP A 43 13.82 -38.01 16.13
CA TRP A 43 15.01 -37.18 15.88
C TRP A 43 14.84 -36.24 14.70
N TRP A 44 14.24 -36.71 13.61
CA TRP A 44 14.01 -35.88 12.43
C TRP A 44 13.01 -34.75 12.72
N LEU A 45 11.91 -35.06 13.40
CA LEU A 45 10.91 -34.05 13.79
C LEU A 45 11.47 -33.05 14.82
N ALA A 46 12.25 -33.51 15.80
CA ALA A 46 12.92 -32.62 16.74
C ALA A 46 13.96 -31.73 16.04
N GLY A 47 14.72 -32.30 15.10
CA GLY A 47 15.65 -31.57 14.25
C GLY A 47 14.95 -30.50 13.42
N TRP A 48 13.81 -30.81 12.79
CA TRP A 48 13.01 -29.83 12.06
C TRP A 48 12.49 -28.72 12.96
N TRP A 49 11.94 -29.06 14.13
CA TRP A 49 11.43 -28.06 15.07
C TRP A 49 12.53 -27.11 15.57
N LEU A 50 13.71 -27.65 15.90
CA LEU A 50 14.82 -26.88 16.46
C LEU A 50 15.67 -26.18 15.40
N ALA A 51 15.69 -26.64 14.14
CA ALA A 51 16.59 -26.13 13.12
C ALA A 51 16.44 -24.61 12.90
N PRO A 52 15.23 -24.03 12.70
CA PRO A 52 15.11 -22.58 12.57
C PRO A 52 15.50 -21.82 13.86
N LEU A 53 15.25 -22.38 15.05
CA LEU A 53 15.70 -21.77 16.30
C LEU A 53 17.22 -21.67 16.36
N VAL A 54 17.93 -22.73 15.95
CA VAL A 54 19.40 -22.76 15.90
C VAL A 54 19.93 -21.85 14.79
N LEU A 55 19.39 -21.96 13.57
CA LEU A 55 19.85 -21.19 12.41
C LEU A 55 19.65 -19.68 12.60
N PHE A 56 18.54 -19.27 13.22
CA PHE A 56 18.28 -17.86 13.53
C PHE A 56 18.85 -17.40 14.88
N THR A 57 19.68 -18.20 15.58
CA THR A 57 20.51 -17.65 16.67
C THR A 57 21.69 -16.85 16.14
N TRP A 58 22.13 -17.12 14.91
CA TRP A 58 23.21 -16.40 14.26
C TRP A 58 22.75 -15.83 12.93
N HIS A 59 22.38 -14.55 12.95
CA HIS A 59 21.81 -13.86 11.79
C HIS A 59 22.51 -12.52 11.56
N ALA A 60 22.68 -12.17 10.28
CA ALA A 60 23.22 -10.87 9.87
C ALA A 60 22.12 -9.83 9.55
N THR A 61 20.86 -10.29 9.44
CA THR A 61 19.68 -9.47 9.14
C THR A 61 18.65 -9.61 10.23
N ASP A 62 17.66 -8.71 10.28
CA ASP A 62 16.58 -8.81 11.26
C ASP A 62 15.81 -10.13 11.14
N VAL A 63 15.51 -10.73 12.30
CA VAL A 63 14.71 -11.96 12.38
C VAL A 63 13.28 -11.59 12.71
N PHE A 64 12.36 -11.97 11.83
CA PHE A 64 10.94 -11.71 12.01
C PHE A 64 10.19 -12.96 12.51
N PRO A 65 9.17 -12.82 13.37
CA PRO A 65 8.43 -13.96 13.93
C PRO A 65 7.84 -14.90 12.87
N HIS A 66 7.48 -14.39 11.69
CA HIS A 66 6.89 -15.20 10.62
C HIS A 66 7.88 -16.20 9.99
N TYR A 67 9.19 -16.05 10.20
CA TYR A 67 10.18 -17.03 9.75
C TYR A 67 10.02 -18.38 10.46
N PHE A 68 9.50 -18.37 11.68
CA PHE A 68 9.27 -19.58 12.47
C PHE A 68 7.98 -20.32 12.09
N ILE A 69 7.14 -19.80 11.19
CA ILE A 69 5.92 -20.51 10.74
C ILE A 69 6.26 -21.90 10.16
N THR A 70 7.41 -22.01 9.49
CA THR A 70 7.92 -23.27 8.94
C THR A 70 8.24 -24.32 10.00
N THR A 71 8.40 -23.93 11.28
CA THR A 71 8.62 -24.86 12.40
C THR A 71 7.32 -25.47 12.92
N LEU A 72 6.17 -24.82 12.70
CA LEU A 72 4.91 -25.19 13.34
C LEU A 72 4.44 -26.63 13.08
N PRO A 73 4.63 -27.26 11.91
CA PRO A 73 4.12 -28.63 11.69
C PRO A 73 4.77 -29.70 12.58
N ALA A 74 6.09 -29.64 12.77
CA ALA A 74 6.86 -30.63 13.52
C ALA A 74 6.34 -30.89 14.96
N PRO A 75 6.10 -29.86 15.79
CA PRO A 75 5.58 -30.05 17.14
C PRO A 75 4.17 -30.70 17.17
N PHE A 76 3.30 -30.41 16.20
CA PHE A 76 1.98 -31.07 16.11
C PHE A 76 2.10 -32.54 15.69
N LEU A 77 3.00 -32.87 14.75
CA LEU A 77 3.27 -34.25 14.35
C LEU A 77 3.84 -35.09 15.50
N LEU A 78 4.77 -34.52 16.27
CA LEU A 78 5.28 -35.13 17.50
C LEU A 78 4.15 -35.38 18.50
N ALA A 79 3.31 -34.38 18.75
CA ALA A 79 2.20 -34.50 19.68
C ALA A 79 1.21 -35.61 19.27
N GLY A 80 0.85 -35.66 17.98
CA GLY A 80 -0.03 -36.69 17.42
C GLY A 80 0.55 -38.10 17.50
N ALA A 81 1.85 -38.27 17.21
CA ALA A 81 2.52 -39.56 17.26
C ALA A 81 2.50 -40.16 18.68
N VAL A 82 2.74 -39.33 19.70
CA VAL A 82 2.74 -39.74 21.11
C VAL A 82 1.34 -40.03 21.59
N LEU A 83 0.41 -39.09 21.40
CA LEU A 83 -0.95 -39.23 21.84
C LEU A 83 -1.62 -40.45 21.20
N GLY A 84 -1.41 -40.67 19.90
CA GLY A 84 -1.93 -41.84 19.19
C GLY A 84 -1.41 -43.16 19.74
N SER A 85 -0.10 -43.24 20.05
CA SER A 85 0.47 -44.44 20.64
C SER A 85 -0.04 -44.75 22.05
N TRP A 86 -0.22 -43.72 22.87
CA TRP A 86 -0.79 -43.86 24.21
C TRP A 86 -2.27 -44.27 24.15
N LEU A 87 -3.05 -43.63 23.28
CA LEU A 87 -4.47 -43.94 23.08
C LEU A 87 -4.71 -45.38 22.62
N ALA A 88 -3.82 -45.92 21.78
CA ALA A 88 -3.91 -47.31 21.32
C ALA A 88 -3.89 -48.31 22.48
N ALA A 89 -3.10 -48.03 23.52
CA ALA A 89 -2.98 -48.88 24.72
C ALA A 89 -3.96 -48.49 25.85
N ALA A 90 -4.59 -47.31 25.78
CA ALA A 90 -5.44 -46.80 26.86
C ALA A 90 -6.82 -47.49 26.94
N PRO A 91 -7.43 -47.63 28.14
CA PRO A 91 -8.82 -48.07 28.31
C PRO A 91 -9.83 -47.13 27.64
N ALA A 92 -11.01 -47.66 27.26
CA ALA A 92 -12.06 -46.91 26.55
C ALA A 92 -12.46 -45.59 27.23
N ARG A 93 -12.56 -45.58 28.57
CA ARG A 93 -12.86 -44.36 29.35
C ARG A 93 -11.78 -43.28 29.18
N GLN A 94 -10.51 -43.66 29.19
CA GLN A 94 -9.39 -42.72 29.02
C GLN A 94 -9.34 -42.18 27.59
N ARG A 95 -9.64 -43.02 26.59
CA ARG A 95 -9.79 -42.58 25.20
C ARG A 95 -10.91 -41.55 25.06
N GLY A 96 -12.06 -41.80 25.67
CA GLY A 96 -13.18 -40.85 25.68
C GLY A 96 -12.82 -39.51 26.32
N LEU A 97 -12.13 -39.53 27.48
CA LEU A 97 -11.65 -38.30 28.14
C LEU A 97 -10.64 -37.53 27.29
N ALA A 98 -9.71 -38.23 26.64
CA ALA A 98 -8.71 -37.60 25.78
C ALA A 98 -9.34 -36.95 24.54
N TRP A 99 -10.29 -37.64 23.89
CA TRP A 99 -11.04 -37.06 22.78
C TRP A 99 -11.89 -35.86 23.21
N ALA A 100 -12.55 -35.94 24.37
CA ALA A 100 -13.27 -34.81 24.95
C ALA A 100 -12.32 -33.63 25.23
N GLY A 101 -11.11 -33.89 25.73
CA GLY A 101 -10.07 -32.89 25.93
C GLY A 101 -9.61 -32.25 24.62
N CYS A 102 -9.33 -33.05 23.58
CA CYS A 102 -9.00 -32.54 22.25
C CYS A 102 -10.14 -31.68 21.67
N ALA A 103 -11.39 -32.12 21.81
CA ALA A 103 -12.56 -31.36 21.37
C ALA A 103 -12.70 -30.04 22.14
N ALA A 104 -12.46 -30.05 23.46
CA ALA A 104 -12.47 -28.84 24.28
C ALA A 104 -11.37 -27.86 23.86
N VAL A 105 -10.14 -28.33 23.63
CA VAL A 105 -9.04 -27.50 23.12
C VAL A 105 -9.38 -26.92 21.75
N ALA A 106 -9.92 -27.72 20.83
CA ALA A 106 -10.35 -27.26 19.51
C ALA A 106 -11.45 -26.19 19.61
N ALA A 107 -12.45 -26.40 20.47
CA ALA A 107 -13.50 -25.41 20.73
C ALA A 107 -12.94 -24.10 21.30
N LEU A 108 -12.01 -24.18 22.26
CA LEU A 108 -11.33 -23.01 22.81
C LEU A 108 -10.51 -22.25 21.74
N GLN A 109 -9.82 -22.96 20.84
CA GLN A 109 -9.09 -22.36 19.73
C GLN A 109 -10.04 -21.67 18.74
N ILE A 110 -11.19 -22.27 18.42
CA ILE A 110 -12.23 -21.67 17.58
C ILE A 110 -12.77 -20.38 18.22
N VAL A 111 -13.07 -20.42 19.52
CA VAL A 111 -13.54 -19.23 20.26
C VAL A 111 -12.47 -18.15 20.26
N ALA A 112 -11.22 -18.48 20.58
CA ALA A 112 -10.11 -17.52 20.58
C ALA A 112 -9.89 -16.89 19.20
N TRP A 113 -9.92 -17.69 18.14
CA TRP A 113 -9.81 -17.21 16.77
C TRP A 113 -10.98 -16.33 16.36
N GLY A 114 -12.22 -16.75 16.65
CA GLY A 114 -13.42 -15.96 16.36
C GLY A 114 -13.41 -14.61 17.09
N SER A 115 -12.96 -14.59 18.34
CA SER A 115 -12.81 -13.35 19.10
C SER A 115 -11.64 -12.47 18.63
N LEU A 116 -10.56 -13.05 18.13
CA LEU A 116 -9.51 -12.30 17.44
C LEU A 116 -10.06 -11.65 16.17
N LEU A 117 -10.82 -12.38 15.35
CA LEU A 117 -11.46 -11.82 14.15
C LEU A 117 -12.45 -10.71 14.49
N GLN A 118 -13.28 -10.91 15.52
CA GLN A 118 -14.19 -9.87 16.01
C GLN A 118 -13.43 -8.65 16.53
N PHE A 119 -12.32 -8.86 17.24
CA PHE A 119 -11.48 -7.77 17.70
C PHE A 119 -10.90 -6.96 16.54
N VAL A 120 -10.31 -7.66 15.56
CA VAL A 120 -9.71 -7.05 14.37
C VAL A 120 -10.76 -6.38 13.49
N SER A 121 -12.01 -6.85 13.47
CA SER A 121 -13.07 -6.26 12.65
C SER A 121 -13.56 -4.90 13.18
N VAL A 122 -13.43 -4.63 14.48
CA VAL A 122 -13.92 -3.38 15.09
C VAL A 122 -12.81 -2.46 15.60
N THR A 123 -11.64 -3.01 15.93
CA THR A 123 -10.56 -2.28 16.61
C THR A 123 -9.46 -1.92 15.62
N ASN A 124 -9.15 -0.63 15.52
CA ASN A 124 -8.00 -0.20 14.74
C ASN A 124 -6.71 -0.76 15.35
N THR A 125 -5.86 -1.39 14.54
CA THR A 125 -4.60 -1.99 14.97
C THR A 125 -3.43 -1.47 14.13
N PRO A 126 -3.02 -0.19 14.31
CA PRO A 126 -1.89 0.40 13.59
C PRO A 126 -0.63 -0.47 13.73
N GLY A 127 0.04 -0.75 12.60
CA GLY A 127 1.22 -1.62 12.55
C GLY A 127 0.97 -3.09 12.92
N GLY A 128 -0.29 -3.48 13.15
CA GLY A 128 -0.68 -4.84 13.51
C GLY A 128 -1.42 -5.54 12.37
N PHE A 129 -2.74 -5.66 12.49
CA PHE A 129 -3.56 -6.29 11.46
C PHE A 129 -4.04 -5.22 10.45
N GLY A 130 -3.85 -5.51 9.17
CA GLY A 130 -4.34 -4.69 8.07
C GLY A 130 -5.86 -4.52 8.06
N THR A 131 -6.37 -3.74 7.10
CA THR A 131 -7.80 -3.50 6.96
C THR A 131 -8.55 -4.81 6.65
N PRO A 132 -9.64 -5.15 7.37
CA PRO A 132 -10.39 -6.36 7.09
C PRO A 132 -10.89 -6.42 5.63
N ALA A 133 -10.73 -7.58 4.99
CA ALA A 133 -11.08 -7.78 3.58
C ALA A 133 -12.53 -7.40 3.26
N GLY A 134 -13.47 -7.65 4.19
CA GLY A 134 -14.88 -7.27 4.00
C GLY A 134 -15.10 -5.76 3.79
N MET A 135 -14.30 -4.91 4.45
CA MET A 135 -14.38 -3.45 4.28
C MET A 135 -13.82 -3.01 2.93
N GLN A 136 -12.71 -3.61 2.50
CA GLN A 136 -12.11 -3.36 1.17
C GLN A 136 -13.05 -3.83 0.05
N LEU A 137 -13.64 -5.02 0.18
CA LEU A 137 -14.61 -5.57 -0.77
C LEU A 137 -15.89 -4.74 -0.84
N ALA A 138 -16.33 -4.15 0.28
CA ALA A 138 -17.45 -3.20 0.28
C ALA A 138 -17.12 -1.95 -0.54
N ALA A 139 -15.90 -1.40 -0.41
CA ALA A 139 -15.43 -0.27 -1.23
C ALA A 139 -15.34 -0.64 -2.72
N VAL A 140 -14.80 -1.81 -3.04
CA VAL A 140 -14.75 -2.32 -4.42
C VAL A 140 -16.16 -2.52 -5.00
N SER A 141 -17.09 -3.06 -4.22
CA SER A 141 -18.47 -3.26 -4.65
C SER A 141 -19.19 -1.94 -4.89
N SER A 142 -18.99 -0.96 -4.00
CA SER A 142 -19.48 0.42 -4.15
C SER A 142 -18.90 1.07 -5.42
N ALA A 143 -17.60 0.95 -5.66
CA ALA A 143 -16.96 1.50 -6.86
C ALA A 143 -17.47 0.85 -8.16
N LYS A 144 -17.58 -0.47 -8.21
CA LYS A 144 -18.13 -1.19 -9.38
C LYS A 144 -19.61 -0.88 -9.61
N ALA A 145 -20.40 -0.70 -8.56
CA ALA A 145 -21.78 -0.27 -8.68
C ALA A 145 -21.88 1.14 -9.26
N LEU A 146 -21.08 2.07 -8.71
CA LEU A 146 -21.04 3.47 -9.16
C LEU A 146 -20.54 3.59 -10.61
N ALA A 147 -19.50 2.84 -10.99
CA ALA A 147 -18.97 2.85 -12.35
C ALA A 147 -20.03 2.38 -13.36
N ARG A 148 -20.79 1.34 -13.02
CA ARG A 148 -21.90 0.85 -13.86
C ARG A 148 -23.05 1.85 -13.95
N SER A 149 -23.49 2.43 -12.83
CA SER A 149 -24.63 3.36 -12.82
C SER A 149 -24.32 4.67 -13.53
N ALA A 150 -23.09 5.18 -13.37
CA ALA A 150 -22.64 6.43 -13.99
C ALA A 150 -22.02 6.21 -15.39
N GLN A 151 -21.97 4.97 -15.88
CA GLN A 151 -21.35 4.59 -17.16
C GLN A 151 -19.90 5.07 -17.31
N LEU A 152 -19.15 5.02 -16.21
CA LEU A 152 -17.75 5.46 -16.20
C LEU A 152 -16.82 4.31 -16.62
N PRO A 153 -15.80 4.57 -17.46
CA PRO A 153 -15.07 3.53 -18.16
C PRO A 153 -14.04 2.79 -17.29
N GLU A 154 -13.65 3.36 -16.15
CA GLU A 154 -12.57 2.82 -15.32
C GLU A 154 -12.70 3.16 -13.84
N ILE A 155 -11.89 2.47 -13.05
CA ILE A 155 -11.67 2.74 -11.62
C ILE A 155 -10.21 3.13 -11.38
N LEU A 156 -9.96 4.29 -10.79
CA LEU A 156 -8.64 4.63 -10.23
C LEU A 156 -8.57 4.20 -8.77
N VAL A 157 -7.45 3.64 -8.36
CA VAL A 157 -7.12 3.39 -6.95
C VAL A 157 -6.00 4.32 -6.55
N VAL A 158 -6.23 5.12 -5.52
CA VAL A 158 -5.31 6.14 -5.04
C VAL A 158 -4.89 5.79 -3.62
N SER A 159 -3.63 5.42 -3.45
CA SER A 159 -2.99 4.98 -2.21
C SER A 159 -1.67 5.71 -2.00
N ASP A 160 -0.93 5.41 -0.95
CA ASP A 160 0.40 5.98 -0.68
C ASP A 160 1.54 5.41 -1.56
N GLY A 161 1.20 4.48 -2.46
CA GLY A 161 2.05 3.96 -3.52
C GLY A 161 1.21 3.46 -4.69
N ALA A 162 1.86 3.22 -5.85
CA ALA A 162 1.19 2.73 -7.05
C ALA A 162 1.68 1.34 -7.51
N ASP A 163 2.84 0.88 -7.03
CA ASP A 163 3.44 -0.39 -7.44
C ASP A 163 2.92 -1.55 -6.58
N PRO A 164 2.19 -2.53 -7.16
CA PRO A 164 1.71 -3.72 -6.46
C PRO A 164 2.79 -4.59 -5.81
N LEU A 165 4.04 -4.48 -6.23
CA LEU A 165 5.13 -5.28 -5.67
C LEU A 165 5.62 -4.74 -4.33
N THR A 166 5.41 -3.45 -4.08
CA THR A 166 6.00 -2.73 -2.94
C THR A 166 4.95 -2.04 -2.06
N ALA A 167 3.78 -1.68 -2.59
CA ALA A 167 2.72 -0.99 -1.87
C ALA A 167 1.52 -1.91 -1.60
N GLU A 168 1.17 -2.08 -0.31
CA GLU A 168 0.12 -3.01 0.16
C GLU A 168 -1.24 -2.72 -0.48
N ASP A 169 -1.74 -1.48 -0.38
CA ASP A 169 -3.05 -1.10 -0.91
C ASP A 169 -3.10 -1.28 -2.44
N ALA A 170 -2.02 -0.91 -3.15
CA ALA A 170 -1.91 -1.11 -4.59
C ALA A 170 -2.03 -2.60 -4.96
N ALA A 171 -1.33 -3.48 -4.23
CA ALA A 171 -1.36 -4.93 -4.43
C ALA A 171 -2.76 -5.53 -4.19
N VAL A 172 -3.37 -5.15 -3.06
CA VAL A 172 -4.66 -5.66 -2.63
C VAL A 172 -5.76 -5.26 -3.60
N PHE A 173 -5.84 -3.97 -3.96
CA PHE A 173 -6.89 -3.50 -4.87
C PHE A 173 -6.67 -3.91 -6.33
N ALA A 174 -5.42 -4.09 -6.78
CA ALA A 174 -5.15 -4.70 -8.08
C ALA A 174 -5.73 -6.12 -8.16
N ALA A 175 -5.62 -6.90 -7.08
CA ALA A 175 -6.22 -8.23 -7.00
C ALA A 175 -7.76 -8.16 -6.98
N TRP A 176 -8.36 -7.31 -6.14
CA TRP A 176 -9.82 -7.20 -6.02
C TRP A 176 -10.53 -6.63 -7.25
N LEU A 177 -9.84 -5.79 -8.01
CA LEU A 177 -10.34 -5.19 -9.25
C LEU A 177 -9.99 -6.00 -10.49
N ARG A 178 -9.43 -7.22 -10.35
CA ARG A 178 -9.21 -8.12 -11.47
C ARG A 178 -10.49 -8.31 -12.29
N GLY A 179 -10.37 -8.18 -13.61
CA GLY A 179 -11.51 -8.23 -14.54
C GLY A 179 -12.28 -6.91 -14.67
N SER A 180 -11.84 -5.83 -14.04
CA SER A 180 -12.35 -4.47 -14.25
C SER A 180 -11.22 -3.57 -14.72
N ALA A 181 -11.49 -2.63 -15.64
CA ALA A 181 -10.49 -1.67 -16.08
C ALA A 181 -10.12 -0.76 -14.90
N HIS A 182 -8.86 -0.79 -14.50
CA HIS A 182 -8.37 0.02 -13.39
C HIS A 182 -6.93 0.48 -13.57
N ARG A 183 -6.56 1.56 -12.87
CA ARG A 183 -5.19 2.07 -12.77
C ARG A 183 -4.87 2.43 -11.33
N LEU A 184 -3.60 2.30 -10.97
CA LEU A 184 -3.08 2.57 -9.64
C LEU A 184 -2.35 3.91 -9.65
N VAL A 185 -2.59 4.73 -8.63
CA VAL A 185 -2.06 6.09 -8.52
C VAL A 185 -1.44 6.26 -7.15
N ASN A 186 -0.18 6.72 -7.12
CA ASN A 186 0.46 7.13 -5.88
C ASN A 186 -0.04 8.54 -5.52
N GLY A 187 -1.00 8.61 -4.60
CA GLY A 187 -1.63 9.83 -4.11
C GLY A 187 -0.71 10.78 -3.32
N THR A 188 0.48 10.31 -2.92
CA THR A 188 1.51 11.20 -2.34
C THR A 188 2.28 11.97 -3.40
N ALA A 189 2.41 11.42 -4.60
CA ALA A 189 3.19 12.01 -5.70
C ALA A 189 2.31 12.62 -6.80
N ASN A 190 1.14 12.05 -7.06
CA ASN A 190 0.30 12.41 -8.20
C ASN A 190 -1.20 12.34 -7.88
N ALA A 191 -1.99 13.20 -8.51
CA ALA A 191 -3.42 13.01 -8.69
C ALA A 191 -3.76 13.04 -10.18
N VAL A 192 -4.52 12.06 -10.65
CA VAL A 192 -4.90 11.90 -12.07
C VAL A 192 -6.39 12.20 -12.22
N ARG A 193 -6.73 13.11 -13.13
CA ARG A 193 -8.09 13.39 -13.57
C ARG A 193 -8.27 12.84 -15.00
N PRO A 194 -8.92 11.68 -15.16
CA PRO A 194 -9.09 11.07 -16.48
C PRO A 194 -9.95 11.93 -17.41
N ALA A 195 -9.56 12.00 -18.68
CA ALA A 195 -10.29 12.80 -19.67
C ALA A 195 -11.76 12.34 -19.83
N GLN A 196 -11.98 11.03 -19.76
CA GLN A 196 -13.28 10.38 -19.93
C GLN A 196 -14.06 10.21 -18.62
N GLY A 197 -13.56 10.77 -17.51
CA GLY A 197 -14.11 10.53 -16.18
C GLY A 197 -13.75 9.14 -15.64
N ALA A 198 -13.95 8.94 -14.34
CA ALA A 198 -13.66 7.68 -13.68
C ALA A 198 -14.34 7.59 -12.32
N VAL A 199 -14.48 6.37 -11.80
CA VAL A 199 -14.67 6.17 -10.37
C VAL A 199 -13.30 6.15 -9.69
N VAL A 200 -13.17 6.78 -8.53
CA VAL A 200 -11.90 6.86 -7.80
C VAL A 200 -12.08 6.33 -6.39
N LEU A 201 -11.31 5.31 -6.04
CA LEU A 201 -11.13 4.79 -4.69
C LEU A 201 -9.94 5.50 -4.05
N VAL A 202 -10.18 6.29 -3.01
CA VAL A 202 -9.12 7.04 -2.31
C VAL A 202 -8.94 6.48 -0.90
N MET A 203 -7.75 5.95 -0.64
CA MET A 203 -7.36 5.46 0.68
C MET A 203 -7.09 6.63 1.65
N PRO A 204 -7.26 6.44 2.98
CA PRO A 204 -7.05 7.49 3.97
C PRO A 204 -5.65 8.15 3.95
N ASN A 205 -4.63 7.39 3.56
CA ASN A 205 -3.21 7.79 3.49
C ASN A 205 -2.81 8.48 2.17
N ALA A 206 -3.72 8.63 1.20
CA ALA A 206 -3.42 9.18 -0.13
C ALA A 206 -3.35 10.73 -0.16
N VAL A 207 -2.55 11.32 0.73
CA VAL A 207 -2.35 12.77 0.85
C VAL A 207 -1.13 13.21 0.04
N PRO A 208 -1.20 14.28 -0.77
CA PRO A 208 -2.26 15.30 -0.81
C PRO A 208 -3.39 15.07 -1.80
N ALA A 209 -3.31 14.05 -2.67
CA ALA A 209 -4.29 13.82 -3.74
C ALA A 209 -5.75 13.75 -3.26
N GLN A 210 -5.99 13.24 -2.05
CA GLN A 210 -7.32 13.12 -1.44
C GLN A 210 -8.12 14.43 -1.50
N LYS A 211 -7.50 15.58 -1.23
CA LYS A 211 -8.18 16.88 -1.25
C LYS A 211 -8.65 17.26 -2.66
N LEU A 212 -7.85 16.95 -3.68
CA LEU A 212 -8.20 17.24 -5.07
C LEU A 212 -9.35 16.38 -5.56
N TYR A 213 -9.30 15.08 -5.29
CA TYR A 213 -10.37 14.16 -5.66
C TYR A 213 -11.70 14.55 -5.00
N ALA A 214 -11.68 14.95 -3.73
CA ALA A 214 -12.87 15.47 -3.06
C ALA A 214 -13.45 16.73 -3.74
N GLY A 215 -12.59 17.61 -4.26
CA GLY A 215 -13.01 18.83 -4.97
C GLY A 215 -13.47 18.58 -6.41
N TRP A 216 -13.01 17.51 -7.06
CA TRP A 216 -13.42 17.14 -8.42
C TRP A 216 -14.66 16.25 -8.48
N ALA A 217 -15.02 15.62 -7.37
CA ALA A 217 -16.10 14.66 -7.31
C ALA A 217 -17.47 15.32 -7.53
N VAL A 218 -18.29 14.73 -8.39
CA VAL A 218 -19.71 15.09 -8.53
C VAL A 218 -20.62 14.20 -7.67
N GLN A 219 -20.12 13.03 -7.28
CA GLN A 219 -20.78 12.14 -6.34
C GLN A 219 -19.76 11.56 -5.37
N THR A 220 -20.14 11.44 -4.10
CA THR A 220 -19.29 10.90 -3.04
C THR A 220 -20.02 9.79 -2.29
N GLN A 221 -19.33 8.66 -2.10
CA GLN A 221 -19.69 7.62 -1.14
C GLN A 221 -18.50 7.39 -0.20
N ARG A 222 -18.77 6.89 1.00
CA ARG A 222 -17.73 6.57 1.99
C ARG A 222 -17.98 5.20 2.55
N VAL A 223 -16.95 4.35 2.53
CA VAL A 223 -16.97 3.06 3.20
C VAL A 223 -16.18 3.19 4.49
N ALA A 224 -16.89 3.17 5.61
CA ALA A 224 -16.29 3.28 6.93
C ALA A 224 -15.30 2.13 7.17
N LEU A 225 -14.13 2.48 7.69
CA LEU A 225 -13.19 1.51 8.23
C LEU A 225 -13.47 1.32 9.73
N ARG A 226 -12.53 0.67 10.42
CA ARG A 226 -12.56 0.50 11.86
C ARG A 226 -12.65 1.85 12.58
N ALA A 227 -13.19 1.87 13.80
CA ALA A 227 -13.28 3.10 14.58
C ALA A 227 -11.89 3.75 14.72
N GLY A 228 -11.78 5.02 14.33
CA GLY A 228 -10.51 5.76 14.32
C GLY A 228 -9.58 5.48 13.13
N ALA A 229 -9.93 4.58 12.20
CA ALA A 229 -9.16 4.31 10.98
C ALA A 229 -9.65 5.12 9.76
N GLY A 230 -10.73 5.89 9.91
CA GLY A 230 -11.28 6.73 8.83
C GLY A 230 -12.20 5.96 7.87
N TYR A 231 -12.10 6.27 6.58
CA TYR A 231 -12.94 5.69 5.54
C TYR A 231 -12.20 5.61 4.20
N ILE A 232 -12.58 4.66 3.37
CA ILE A 232 -12.24 4.67 1.94
C ILE A 232 -13.26 5.55 1.24
N ALA A 233 -12.81 6.58 0.54
CA ALA A 233 -13.69 7.43 -0.25
C ALA A 233 -13.89 6.81 -1.64
N VAL A 234 -15.13 6.84 -2.13
CA VAL A 234 -15.49 6.41 -3.48
C VAL A 234 -16.11 7.61 -4.19
N TYR A 235 -15.40 8.15 -5.17
CA TYR A 235 -15.82 9.34 -5.90
C TYR A 235 -16.23 8.99 -7.33
N ALA A 236 -17.26 9.64 -7.86
CA ALA A 236 -17.45 9.74 -9.31
C ALA A 236 -16.84 11.06 -9.79
N LEU A 237 -15.90 10.97 -10.70
CA LEU A 237 -15.33 12.12 -11.40
C LEU A 237 -16.00 12.24 -12.78
N PRO A 238 -16.46 13.44 -13.16
CA PRO A 238 -17.02 13.68 -14.48
C PRO A 238 -15.91 13.61 -15.55
N ALA A 239 -16.32 13.41 -16.80
CA ALA A 239 -15.45 13.68 -17.95
C ALA A 239 -15.19 15.18 -18.06
N GLY A 240 -13.92 15.55 -18.27
CA GLY A 240 -13.49 16.95 -18.25
C GLY A 240 -13.65 17.62 -16.88
N GLY A 241 -13.68 18.95 -16.89
CA GLY A 241 -13.89 19.75 -15.67
C GLY A 241 -13.21 21.11 -15.75
N THR A 242 -13.69 22.05 -14.94
CA THR A 242 -13.04 23.34 -14.78
C THR A 242 -11.64 23.13 -14.20
N ARG A 243 -10.65 23.78 -14.80
CA ARG A 243 -9.30 23.83 -14.23
C ARG A 243 -9.29 24.92 -13.16
N ALA A 244 -8.59 24.65 -12.05
CA ALA A 244 -8.27 25.71 -11.11
C ALA A 244 -7.44 26.80 -11.82
N ALA A 245 -7.42 28.01 -11.27
CA ALA A 245 -6.50 29.03 -11.75
C ALA A 245 -5.05 28.51 -11.58
N LEU A 246 -4.37 28.31 -12.71
CA LEU A 246 -2.97 27.90 -12.78
C LEU A 246 -2.18 29.02 -13.43
N GLN A 247 -0.94 29.21 -12.99
CA GLN A 247 -0.01 30.03 -13.76
C GLN A 247 0.44 29.20 -14.98
N PRO A 248 0.13 29.62 -16.22
CA PRO A 248 0.40 28.80 -17.39
C PRO A 248 1.89 28.82 -17.77
N PHE A 249 2.38 27.72 -18.32
CA PHE A 249 3.67 27.71 -19.03
C PHE A 249 3.53 28.42 -20.39
N ALA A 250 4.55 29.18 -20.78
CA ALA A 250 4.63 29.79 -22.10
C ALA A 250 4.91 28.72 -23.17
N GLU A 251 4.46 28.95 -24.40
CA GLU A 251 4.81 28.09 -25.53
C GLU A 251 6.28 28.34 -25.96
N PRO A 252 7.01 27.31 -26.41
CA PRO A 252 6.59 25.90 -26.49
C PRO A 252 6.60 25.22 -25.10
N ARG A 253 5.58 24.40 -24.82
CA ARG A 253 5.43 23.68 -23.53
C ARG A 253 5.17 22.18 -23.65
N THR A 254 5.28 21.64 -24.85
CA THR A 254 5.14 20.21 -25.13
C THR A 254 6.53 19.57 -25.19
N LEU A 255 6.71 18.46 -24.49
CA LEU A 255 7.91 17.64 -24.49
C LEU A 255 7.84 16.61 -25.62
N ALA A 256 8.99 16.13 -26.09
CA ALA A 256 9.09 15.17 -27.19
C ALA A 256 8.35 13.83 -26.95
N ASN A 257 8.06 13.49 -25.69
CA ASN A 257 7.23 12.32 -25.32
C ASN A 257 5.71 12.60 -25.40
N GLY A 258 5.31 13.79 -25.86
CA GLY A 258 3.92 14.24 -25.99
C GLY A 258 3.33 14.85 -24.72
N VAL A 259 4.07 14.86 -23.60
CA VAL A 259 3.61 15.53 -22.37
C VAL A 259 3.49 17.02 -22.62
N THR A 260 2.39 17.63 -22.21
CA THR A 260 2.20 19.09 -22.32
C THR A 260 2.10 19.70 -20.92
N LEU A 261 3.02 20.60 -20.58
CA LEU A 261 3.02 21.31 -19.30
C LEU A 261 1.92 22.38 -19.32
N LEU A 262 0.89 22.23 -18.49
CA LEU A 262 -0.26 23.12 -18.51
C LEU A 262 -0.03 24.33 -17.60
N GLY A 263 0.41 24.10 -16.37
CA GLY A 263 0.67 25.19 -15.44
C GLY A 263 1.20 24.75 -14.09
N LEU A 264 1.48 25.75 -13.27
CA LEU A 264 2.04 25.65 -11.92
C LEU A 264 1.06 26.22 -10.91
N GLN A 265 1.03 25.64 -9.72
CA GLN A 265 0.44 26.25 -8.55
C GLN A 265 1.29 26.00 -7.31
N ARG A 266 1.59 27.06 -6.56
CA ARG A 266 2.20 26.96 -5.23
C ARG A 266 1.13 26.60 -4.20
N THR A 267 1.39 25.57 -3.40
CA THR A 267 0.40 24.98 -2.48
C THR A 267 0.65 25.31 -1.00
N ALA A 268 1.86 25.77 -0.65
CA ALA A 268 2.20 26.24 0.69
C ALA A 268 3.31 27.31 0.65
N ALA A 269 3.55 27.96 1.80
CA ALA A 269 4.69 28.86 1.98
C ALA A 269 6.03 28.13 1.84
N ASP A 270 6.08 26.86 2.24
CA ASP A 270 7.29 26.04 2.47
C ASP A 270 7.86 25.39 1.19
N LEU A 271 7.86 26.10 0.06
CA LEU A 271 8.29 25.57 -1.25
C LEU A 271 7.61 24.24 -1.58
N GLN A 272 6.30 24.18 -1.40
CA GLN A 272 5.47 23.10 -1.93
C GLN A 272 4.70 23.63 -3.14
N TRP A 273 4.73 22.88 -4.23
CA TRP A 273 4.04 23.23 -5.44
C TRP A 273 3.51 21.98 -6.14
N ARG A 274 2.60 22.21 -7.08
CA ARG A 274 2.16 21.19 -8.02
C ARG A 274 2.34 21.68 -9.44
N ILE A 275 2.71 20.74 -10.30
CA ILE A 275 2.72 20.95 -11.75
C ILE A 275 1.54 20.18 -12.31
N VAL A 276 0.75 20.88 -13.11
CA VAL A 276 -0.37 20.29 -13.83
C VAL A 276 0.08 20.09 -15.27
N TRP A 277 -0.03 18.87 -15.77
CA TRP A 277 0.38 18.49 -17.10
C TRP A 277 -0.63 17.54 -17.72
N GLN A 278 -0.62 17.49 -19.04
CA GLN A 278 -1.41 16.56 -19.83
C GLN A 278 -0.51 15.43 -20.29
N THR A 279 -0.99 14.20 -20.12
CA THR A 279 -0.26 12.99 -20.53
C THR A 279 0.02 12.96 -22.03
N GLY A 280 1.18 12.41 -22.39
CA GLY A 280 1.61 12.18 -23.75
C GLY A 280 1.26 10.79 -24.26
N THR A 281 2.14 10.22 -25.06
CA THR A 281 1.96 8.88 -25.64
C THR A 281 2.31 7.81 -24.62
N ALA A 282 1.40 6.86 -24.40
CA ALA A 282 1.66 5.74 -23.51
C ALA A 282 2.86 4.90 -23.97
N GLY A 283 3.61 4.38 -23.01
CA GLY A 283 4.80 3.57 -23.28
C GLY A 283 5.36 2.93 -22.01
N ASN A 284 6.37 2.08 -22.16
CA ASN A 284 7.00 1.37 -21.03
C ASN A 284 8.21 2.12 -20.45
N GLN A 285 8.50 3.31 -20.97
CA GLN A 285 9.61 4.13 -20.49
C GLN A 285 9.21 4.83 -19.19
N ASP A 286 10.02 4.68 -18.15
CA ASP A 286 9.88 5.47 -16.94
C ASP A 286 10.47 6.86 -17.17
N PHE A 287 9.71 7.87 -16.76
CA PHE A 287 10.13 9.26 -16.83
C PHE A 287 10.11 9.88 -15.45
N HIS A 288 11.07 10.77 -15.22
CA HIS A 288 11.17 11.55 -14.00
C HIS A 288 11.13 13.03 -14.36
N PHE A 289 10.50 13.82 -13.51
CA PHE A 289 10.62 15.27 -13.57
C PHE A 289 11.88 15.71 -12.82
N PHE A 290 12.59 16.69 -13.39
CA PHE A 290 13.49 17.54 -12.64
C PHE A 290 12.87 18.92 -12.50
N ASN A 291 13.06 19.52 -11.33
CA ASN A 291 12.59 20.86 -11.02
C ASN A 291 13.74 21.64 -10.43
N HIS A 292 14.21 22.68 -11.10
CA HIS A 292 15.25 23.58 -10.59
C HIS A 292 14.63 24.90 -10.16
N LEU A 293 14.81 25.26 -8.89
CA LEU A 293 14.43 26.55 -8.34
C LEU A 293 15.61 27.51 -8.50
N LEU A 294 15.38 28.61 -9.21
CA LEU A 294 16.42 29.52 -9.67
C LEU A 294 16.22 30.95 -9.12
N LEU A 295 17.34 31.62 -8.88
CA LEU A 295 17.42 33.06 -8.66
C LEU A 295 17.33 33.84 -9.98
N ALA A 296 17.24 35.16 -9.88
CA ALA A 296 17.09 36.04 -11.06
C ALA A 296 18.29 35.98 -12.02
N ASP A 297 19.47 35.64 -11.52
CA ASP A 297 20.70 35.46 -12.30
C ASP A 297 20.83 34.05 -12.92
N GLY A 298 19.83 33.17 -12.70
CA GLY A 298 19.85 31.78 -13.16
C GLY A 298 20.55 30.80 -12.22
N THR A 299 21.08 31.26 -11.08
CA THR A 299 21.71 30.39 -10.08
C THR A 299 20.68 29.44 -9.48
N ARG A 300 20.96 28.13 -9.53
CA ARG A 300 20.11 27.10 -8.91
C ARG A 300 20.35 27.05 -7.40
N VAL A 301 19.30 27.28 -6.63
CA VAL A 301 19.34 27.28 -5.16
C VAL A 301 18.67 26.07 -4.51
N ALA A 302 17.80 25.38 -5.26
CA ALA A 302 17.19 24.13 -4.82
C ALA A 302 16.74 23.28 -6.02
N GLN A 303 16.50 22.00 -5.77
CA GLN A 303 16.03 21.05 -6.77
C GLN A 303 15.06 20.03 -6.15
N ALA A 304 14.08 19.58 -6.93
CA ALA A 304 13.21 18.47 -6.58
C ALA A 304 13.01 17.54 -7.79
N ASP A 305 13.46 16.31 -7.65
CA ASP A 305 13.27 15.27 -8.66
C ASP A 305 12.27 14.24 -8.15
N ALA A 306 11.36 13.83 -9.03
CA ALA A 306 10.41 12.76 -8.70
C ALA A 306 9.98 12.00 -9.94
N ALA A 307 9.64 10.72 -9.75
CA ALA A 307 9.02 9.91 -10.79
C ALA A 307 7.71 10.56 -11.27
N ALA A 308 7.53 10.64 -12.58
CA ALA A 308 6.25 11.03 -13.16
C ALA A 308 5.21 9.92 -12.95
N PHE A 309 3.93 10.24 -13.14
CA PHE A 309 2.92 9.19 -13.28
C PHE A 309 3.33 8.24 -14.42
N SER A 310 3.35 6.94 -14.17
CA SER A 310 3.97 5.96 -15.07
C SER A 310 3.35 5.98 -16.47
N ALA A 311 4.20 6.03 -17.50
CA ALA A 311 3.78 6.13 -18.89
C ALA A 311 2.96 4.93 -19.38
N GLN A 312 3.11 3.77 -18.73
CA GLN A 312 2.33 2.56 -19.03
C GLN A 312 0.83 2.75 -18.74
N HIS A 313 0.50 3.76 -17.93
CA HIS A 313 -0.84 4.08 -17.52
C HIS A 313 -1.38 5.35 -18.16
N TRP A 314 -0.63 6.02 -19.04
CA TRP A 314 -1.10 7.22 -19.72
C TRP A 314 -2.28 6.91 -20.64
N ARG A 315 -3.24 7.83 -20.67
CA ARG A 315 -4.34 7.83 -21.62
C ARG A 315 -4.47 9.23 -22.17
N THR A 316 -4.71 9.33 -23.47
CA THR A 316 -4.76 10.62 -24.17
C THR A 316 -5.61 11.64 -23.42
N ALA A 317 -5.01 12.81 -23.19
CA ALA A 317 -5.64 13.95 -22.54
C ALA A 317 -5.97 13.81 -21.05
N ASP A 318 -5.48 12.77 -20.37
CA ASP A 318 -5.53 12.74 -18.91
C ASP A 318 -4.71 13.90 -18.34
N GLU A 319 -5.29 14.56 -17.34
CA GLU A 319 -4.63 15.62 -16.60
C GLU A 319 -4.01 15.05 -15.33
N VAL A 320 -2.73 15.31 -15.11
CA VAL A 320 -1.98 14.85 -13.95
C VAL A 320 -1.49 16.04 -13.16
N HIS A 321 -1.69 15.98 -11.85
CA HIS A 321 -1.21 16.94 -10.86
C HIS A 321 -0.09 16.27 -10.08
N SER A 322 1.16 16.59 -10.40
CA SER A 322 2.33 16.06 -9.69
C SER A 322 2.75 17.02 -8.57
N PHE A 323 2.98 16.48 -7.38
CA PHE A 323 3.31 17.24 -6.18
C PHE A 323 4.81 17.22 -5.91
N PHE A 324 5.37 18.38 -5.58
CA PHE A 324 6.79 18.55 -5.32
C PHE A 324 6.99 19.41 -4.07
N SER A 325 8.11 19.16 -3.40
CA SER A 325 8.61 19.98 -2.31
C SER A 325 10.12 20.07 -2.39
N ALA A 326 10.66 21.18 -1.90
CA ALA A 326 12.09 21.37 -1.74
C ALA A 326 12.37 22.20 -0.48
N SER A 327 13.65 22.33 -0.13
CA SER A 327 14.11 23.24 0.91
C SER A 327 15.20 24.12 0.35
N ALA A 328 15.13 25.42 0.65
CA ALA A 328 16.13 26.42 0.28
C ALA A 328 16.36 27.37 1.45
N VAL A 329 17.58 27.88 1.59
CA VAL A 329 17.95 28.81 2.68
C VAL A 329 17.16 30.12 2.57
N ASP A 330 16.96 30.61 1.34
CA ASP A 330 16.20 31.82 1.06
C ASP A 330 15.12 31.54 0.00
N ALA A 331 13.96 31.10 0.46
CA ALA A 331 12.81 30.82 -0.40
C ALA A 331 12.24 32.08 -1.07
N ALA A 332 12.52 33.27 -0.53
CA ALA A 332 11.97 34.53 -1.02
C ALA A 332 12.71 35.08 -2.23
N SER A 333 13.98 34.71 -2.42
CA SER A 333 14.78 35.13 -3.58
C SER A 333 14.59 34.25 -4.83
N ILE A 334 13.83 33.16 -4.72
CA ILE A 334 13.48 32.32 -5.88
C ILE A 334 12.55 33.11 -6.81
N THR A 335 12.96 33.23 -8.07
CA THR A 335 12.20 33.98 -9.09
C THR A 335 11.72 33.13 -10.25
N GLN A 336 12.31 31.95 -10.46
CA GLN A 336 11.98 31.08 -11.58
C GLN A 336 12.01 29.60 -11.18
N LEU A 337 11.19 28.83 -11.88
CA LEU A 337 11.22 27.37 -11.88
C LEU A 337 11.54 26.90 -13.30
N ARG A 338 12.57 26.06 -13.43
CA ARG A 338 12.85 25.31 -14.65
C ARG A 338 12.42 23.86 -14.48
N VAL A 339 11.60 23.36 -15.41
CA VAL A 339 10.99 22.03 -15.36
C VAL A 339 11.26 21.29 -16.65
N GLY A 340 11.68 20.04 -16.55
CA GLY A 340 11.72 19.13 -17.70
C GLY A 340 11.56 17.68 -17.26
N MET A 341 11.71 16.76 -18.21
CA MET A 341 11.68 15.33 -17.95
C MET A 341 12.96 14.65 -18.45
N TYR A 342 13.30 13.52 -17.85
CA TYR A 342 14.31 12.60 -18.35
C TYR A 342 13.83 11.16 -18.26
N THR A 343 14.40 10.28 -19.08
CA THR A 343 14.18 8.84 -18.99
C THR A 343 14.95 8.23 -17.82
N TYR A 344 14.36 7.28 -17.12
CA TYR A 344 15.05 6.53 -16.06
C TYR A 344 15.14 5.04 -16.45
N PRO A 345 16.28 4.37 -16.26
CA PRO A 345 17.50 4.84 -15.57
C PRO A 345 18.51 5.59 -16.44
N ASP A 346 18.26 5.79 -17.74
CA ASP A 346 19.26 6.30 -18.69
C ASP A 346 19.64 7.78 -18.50
N LEU A 347 18.84 8.53 -17.75
CA LEU A 347 18.97 9.98 -17.50
C LEU A 347 19.02 10.82 -18.79
N ALA A 348 18.42 10.35 -19.88
CA ALA A 348 18.37 11.07 -21.13
C ALA A 348 17.27 12.15 -21.08
N ASN A 349 17.63 13.40 -21.38
CA ASN A 349 16.68 14.51 -21.39
C ASN A 349 15.58 14.31 -22.45
N VAL A 350 14.35 14.65 -22.10
CA VAL A 350 13.24 14.77 -23.05
C VAL A 350 13.10 16.25 -23.40
N PRO A 351 13.46 16.67 -24.63
CA PRO A 351 13.46 18.07 -24.99
C PRO A 351 12.03 18.61 -25.14
N VAL A 352 11.89 19.91 -24.91
CA VAL A 352 10.72 20.71 -25.30
C VAL A 352 10.75 20.89 -26.81
N VAL A 353 9.61 20.68 -27.46
CA VAL A 353 9.45 20.75 -28.92
C VAL A 353 8.42 21.81 -29.33
N ASP A 354 8.59 22.36 -30.52
CA ASP A 354 7.61 23.25 -31.16
C ASP A 354 6.41 22.48 -31.77
N ALA A 355 5.48 23.20 -32.40
CA ALA A 355 4.32 22.62 -33.07
C ALA A 355 4.67 21.69 -34.25
N LEU A 356 5.89 21.76 -34.79
CA LEU A 356 6.43 20.92 -35.85
C LEU A 356 7.30 19.77 -35.29
N SER A 357 7.33 19.57 -33.97
CA SER A 357 8.14 18.58 -33.26
C SER A 357 9.65 18.79 -33.35
N ASN A 358 10.12 20.02 -33.65
CA ASN A 358 11.56 20.33 -33.58
C ASN A 358 11.96 20.64 -32.14
N PRO A 359 13.07 20.09 -31.62
CA PRO A 359 13.61 20.45 -30.30
C PRO A 359 13.95 21.94 -30.21
N GLN A 360 13.51 22.59 -29.13
CA GLN A 360 13.72 24.02 -28.87
C GLN A 360 14.55 24.27 -27.60
N ALA A 361 14.34 23.46 -26.56
CA ALA A 361 15.03 23.60 -25.28
C ALA A 361 15.02 22.28 -24.49
N ASP A 362 15.90 22.14 -23.50
CA ASP A 362 15.94 20.95 -22.63
C ASP A 362 14.87 20.98 -21.51
N ALA A 363 14.24 22.14 -21.30
CA ALA A 363 13.30 22.38 -20.22
C ALA A 363 12.40 23.60 -20.50
N ALA A 364 11.21 23.62 -19.92
CA ALA A 364 10.37 24.82 -19.84
C ALA A 364 10.78 25.65 -18.62
N THR A 365 10.62 26.97 -18.70
CA THR A 365 10.85 27.88 -17.57
C THR A 365 9.61 28.72 -17.33
N ILE A 366 9.29 28.94 -16.05
CA ILE A 366 8.13 29.72 -15.61
C ILE A 366 8.54 30.60 -14.43
N SER A 367 8.00 31.82 -14.35
CA SER A 367 8.21 32.68 -13.18
C SER A 367 7.68 31.99 -11.94
N TRP A 368 8.44 32.02 -10.85
CA TRP A 368 8.02 31.45 -9.58
C TRP A 368 6.91 32.31 -8.97
N PRO A 369 5.70 31.76 -8.74
CA PRO A 369 4.59 32.54 -8.23
C PRO A 369 4.87 32.97 -6.79
N GLN A 370 4.46 34.20 -6.47
CA GLN A 370 4.31 34.61 -5.08
C GLN A 370 3.35 33.64 -4.37
N ALA A 371 3.61 33.36 -3.09
CA ALA A 371 2.73 32.51 -2.31
C ALA A 371 1.31 33.09 -2.37
N LEU A 372 0.31 32.26 -2.67
CA LEU A 372 -1.08 32.64 -2.50
C LEU A 372 -1.25 32.98 -1.01
N THR A 373 -1.54 34.24 -0.70
CA THR A 373 -1.96 34.64 0.65
C THR A 373 -3.24 33.86 0.97
N PRO A 374 -3.33 33.19 2.12
CA PRO A 374 -4.44 32.30 2.45
C PRO A 374 -5.81 32.96 2.41
#